data_AF-A0A1Z8B7S1-F1
#
_entry.id   AF-A0A1Z8B7S1-F1
#
_cell.length_a   1.000
_cell.length_b   1.000
_cell.length_c   1.000
_cell.angle_alpha   90.00
_cell.angle_beta   90.00
_cell.angle_gamma   90.00
#
_symmetry.space_group_name_H-M   'P 1'
#
loop_
_entity.id
_entity.type
_entity.pdbx_description
1 polymer ?
#
loop_
_entity_poly.entity_id
_entity_poly.type
_entity_poly.pdbx_seq_one_letter_code
_entity_poly.pdbx_strand_id
1 'polypeptide(L)'
;MEIIIKLLIVHFLGDFILQTDKFNKKKEKHKLRSYHLYIHCLIHGLITWLFLWQLDYWYIGLLIFITHLLIDTGKLYLSTKKNQRWLFVIDQLLHILVILVLATTATTINFIVNDAVLALLWPLLLCIIFLTSPVAIMLKVFFTRWKLTEDDTGIYGLKNAGRWIGMIERL
;
A
#
# COMPACT_ATOMS: atom_id res chain seq x y z
N MET A 1 -13.82 10.40 9.59
CA MET A 1 -12.90 10.75 8.48
C MET A 1 -11.45 10.38 8.80
N GLU A 2 -10.94 10.71 9.99
CA GLU A 2 -9.54 10.43 10.35
C GLU A 2 -9.14 8.94 10.32
N ILE A 3 -10.05 8.04 10.72
CA ILE A 3 -9.78 6.59 10.70
C ILE A 3 -9.48 6.11 9.28
N ILE A 4 -10.27 6.54 8.29
CA ILE A 4 -10.06 6.17 6.88
C ILE A 4 -8.67 6.61 6.44
N ILE A 5 -8.28 7.85 6.77
CA ILE A 5 -6.96 8.40 6.42
C ILE A 5 -5.85 7.57 7.06
N LYS A 6 -5.95 7.24 8.35
CA LYS A 6 -4.96 6.41 9.04
C LYS A 6 -4.87 5.02 8.43
N LEU A 7 -6.00 4.36 8.17
CA LEU A 7 -6.03 3.04 7.55
C LEU A 7 -5.45 3.05 6.13
N LEU A 8 -5.72 4.10 5.34
CA LEU A 8 -5.11 4.29 4.02
C LEU A 8 -3.59 4.51 4.11
N ILE A 9 -3.12 5.27 5.09
CA ILE A 9 -1.68 5.44 5.35
C ILE A 9 -1.05 4.07 5.65
N VAL A 10 -1.63 3.29 6.57
CA VAL A 10 -1.12 1.96 6.92
C VAL A 10 -1.09 1.04 5.69
N HIS A 11 -2.16 1.05 4.89
CA HIS A 11 -2.23 0.32 3.63
C HIS A 11 -1.10 0.72 2.68
N PHE A 12 -0.93 2.01 2.43
CA PHE A 12 0.09 2.49 1.51
C PHE A 12 1.52 2.23 2.00
N LEU A 13 1.78 2.37 3.30
CA LEU A 13 3.06 1.99 3.90
C LEU A 13 3.34 0.50 3.69
N GLY A 14 2.36 -0.35 3.95
CA GLY A 14 2.51 -1.80 3.82
C GLY A 14 2.75 -2.26 2.38
N ASP A 15 1.84 -1.91 1.46
CA ASP A 15 1.84 -2.41 0.07
C ASP A 15 2.92 -1.79 -0.82
N PHE A 16 3.27 -0.52 -0.58
CA PHE A 16 4.11 0.23 -1.52
C PHE A 16 5.50 0.57 -0.98
N ILE A 17 5.67 0.59 0.34
CA ILE A 17 6.96 0.91 0.97
C ILE A 17 7.60 -0.35 1.57
N LEU A 18 6.87 -1.09 2.41
CA LEU A 18 7.39 -2.24 3.13
C LEU A 18 7.44 -3.51 2.26
N GLN A 19 6.54 -3.66 1.30
CA GLN A 19 6.52 -4.79 0.36
C GLN A 19 7.52 -4.59 -0.79
N THR A 20 8.75 -5.01 -0.57
CA THR A 20 9.83 -4.91 -1.55
C THR A 20 9.64 -5.81 -2.80
N ASP A 21 10.33 -5.47 -3.91
CA ASP A 21 10.37 -6.31 -5.12
C ASP A 21 10.84 -7.77 -4.83
N LYS A 22 11.72 -7.96 -3.83
CA LYS A 22 12.17 -9.29 -3.38
C LYS A 22 11.03 -10.06 -2.70
N PHE A 23 10.24 -9.39 -1.87
CA PHE A 23 9.03 -9.94 -1.25
C PHE A 23 8.08 -10.47 -2.32
N ASN A 24 7.77 -9.64 -3.31
CA ASN A 24 6.87 -10.00 -4.41
C ASN A 24 7.37 -11.21 -5.20
N LYS A 25 8.64 -11.24 -5.61
CA LYS A 25 9.22 -12.38 -6.33
C LYS A 25 9.12 -13.69 -5.54
N LYS A 26 9.31 -13.64 -4.22
CA LYS A 26 9.19 -14.81 -3.35
C LYS A 26 7.72 -15.26 -3.18
N LYS A 27 6.79 -14.31 -3.00
CA LYS A 27 5.34 -14.59 -2.98
C LYS A 27 4.87 -15.22 -4.28
N GLU A 28 5.24 -14.66 -5.43
CA GLU A 28 4.87 -15.20 -6.75
C GLU A 28 5.44 -16.60 -6.99
N LYS A 29 6.70 -16.85 -6.59
CA LYS A 29 7.34 -18.16 -6.77
C LYS A 29 6.76 -19.26 -5.87
N HIS A 30 6.52 -18.95 -4.59
CA HIS A 30 6.17 -19.96 -3.58
C HIS A 30 4.69 -19.93 -3.16
N LYS A 31 3.91 -18.93 -3.60
CA LYS A 31 2.48 -18.74 -3.30
C LYS A 31 2.22 -18.85 -1.79
N LEU A 32 1.25 -19.69 -1.37
CA LEU A 32 0.94 -19.93 0.05
C LEU A 32 2.09 -20.54 0.87
N ARG A 33 3.13 -21.10 0.23
CA ARG A 33 4.33 -21.58 0.92
C ARG A 33 5.32 -20.45 1.20
N SER A 34 5.08 -19.24 0.70
CA SER A 34 5.92 -18.08 0.95
C SER A 34 5.63 -17.50 2.33
N TYR A 35 6.57 -17.62 3.27
CA TYR A 35 6.46 -16.93 4.56
C TYR A 35 6.32 -15.40 4.42
N HIS A 36 6.79 -14.84 3.29
CA HIS A 36 6.73 -13.39 3.01
C HIS A 36 5.28 -12.91 2.86
N LEU A 37 4.35 -13.77 2.44
CA LEU A 37 2.93 -13.46 2.37
C LEU A 37 2.38 -13.19 3.77
N TYR A 38 2.58 -14.13 4.69
CA TYR A 38 2.08 -14.01 6.07
C TYR A 38 2.75 -12.87 6.84
N ILE A 39 4.06 -12.67 6.68
CA ILE A 39 4.75 -11.52 7.29
C ILE A 39 4.17 -10.20 6.79
N HIS A 40 3.94 -10.09 5.48
CA HIS A 40 3.32 -8.91 4.90
C HIS A 40 1.93 -8.67 5.50
N CYS A 41 1.02 -9.63 5.46
CA CYS A 41 -0.32 -9.46 6.03
C CYS A 41 -0.27 -9.14 7.54
N LEU A 42 0.65 -9.76 8.29
CA LEU A 42 0.86 -9.51 9.71
C LEU A 42 1.29 -8.06 9.97
N ILE A 43 2.19 -7.52 9.14
CA ILE A 43 2.60 -6.11 9.22
C ILE A 43 1.37 -5.19 9.07
N HIS A 44 0.47 -5.46 8.12
CA HIS A 44 -0.75 -4.65 7.96
C HIS A 44 -1.63 -4.72 9.20
N GLY A 45 -1.89 -5.92 9.73
CA GLY A 45 -2.73 -6.08 10.93
C GLY A 45 -2.11 -5.42 12.17
N LEU A 46 -0.81 -5.61 12.41
CA LEU A 46 -0.11 -5.04 13.56
C LEU A 46 0.00 -3.52 13.46
N ILE A 47 0.42 -2.97 12.33
CA ILE A 47 0.51 -1.52 12.15
C ILE A 47 -0.88 -0.89 12.27
N THR A 48 -1.92 -1.52 11.72
CA THR A 48 -3.30 -1.05 11.88
C THR A 48 -3.68 -0.94 13.35
N TRP A 49 -3.47 -2.02 14.11
CA TRP A 49 -3.80 -2.04 15.53
C TRP A 49 -3.03 -0.97 16.32
N LEU A 50 -1.73 -0.82 16.04
CA LEU A 50 -0.89 0.22 16.64
C LEU A 50 -1.32 1.64 16.25
N PHE A 51 -1.71 1.90 15.00
CA PHE A 51 -2.12 3.23 14.53
C PHE A 51 -3.48 3.67 15.07
N LEU A 52 -4.40 2.74 15.30
CA LEU A 52 -5.67 3.04 15.94
C LEU A 52 -5.52 3.24 17.44
N TRP A 53 -4.56 2.54 18.08
CA TRP A 53 -4.15 2.70 19.49
C TRP A 53 -5.33 2.67 20.49
N GLN A 54 -6.37 1.89 20.18
CA GLN A 54 -7.54 1.72 21.04
C GLN A 54 -7.88 0.23 21.13
N LEU A 55 -7.85 -0.32 22.35
CA LEU A 55 -7.98 -1.76 22.59
C LEU A 55 -9.33 -2.30 22.10
N ASP A 56 -10.40 -1.50 22.16
CA ASP A 56 -11.74 -1.90 21.73
C ASP A 56 -11.81 -2.25 20.23
N TYR A 57 -10.85 -1.78 19.42
CA TYR A 57 -10.81 -1.97 17.97
C TYR A 57 -9.74 -2.97 17.51
N TRP A 58 -9.27 -3.85 18.41
CA TRP A 58 -8.32 -4.92 18.07
C TRP A 58 -8.79 -5.77 16.88
N TYR A 59 -10.10 -5.96 16.76
CA TYR A 59 -10.73 -6.74 15.69
C TYR A 59 -10.49 -6.14 14.31
N ILE A 60 -10.30 -4.82 14.18
CA ILE A 60 -10.01 -4.17 12.89
C ILE A 60 -8.66 -4.64 12.35
N GLY A 61 -7.63 -4.68 13.20
CA GLY A 61 -6.31 -5.20 12.81
C GLY A 61 -6.37 -6.67 12.39
N LEU A 62 -7.14 -7.50 13.10
CA LEU A 62 -7.37 -8.89 12.74
C LEU A 62 -8.11 -9.04 11.41
N LEU A 63 -9.18 -8.27 11.19
CA LEU A 63 -9.94 -8.31 9.95
C LEU A 63 -9.08 -7.87 8.77
N ILE A 64 -8.31 -6.78 8.91
CA ILE A 64 -7.35 -6.33 7.88
C ILE A 64 -6.34 -7.44 7.57
N PHE A 65 -5.78 -8.12 8.58
CA PHE A 65 -4.88 -9.25 8.37
C PHE A 65 -5.53 -10.35 7.52
N ILE A 66 -6.74 -10.78 7.89
CA ILE A 66 -7.45 -11.87 7.21
C ILE A 66 -7.80 -11.46 5.77
N THR A 67 -8.40 -10.29 5.59
CA THR A 67 -8.82 -9.82 4.26
C THR A 67 -7.62 -9.57 3.36
N HIS A 68 -6.52 -9.00 3.88
CA HIS A 68 -5.30 -8.85 3.08
C HIS A 68 -4.79 -10.20 2.61
N LEU A 69 -4.70 -11.17 3.51
CA LEU A 69 -4.24 -12.52 3.17
C LEU A 69 -5.11 -13.16 2.09
N LEU A 70 -6.44 -13.02 2.17
CA LEU A 70 -7.37 -13.55 1.18
C LEU A 70 -7.22 -12.88 -0.18
N ILE A 71 -7.16 -11.55 -0.21
CA ILE A 71 -7.05 -10.75 -1.45
C ILE A 71 -5.69 -11.02 -2.13
N ASP A 72 -4.59 -10.96 -1.38
CA ASP A 72 -3.24 -11.23 -1.89
C ASP A 72 -3.13 -12.66 -2.42
N THR A 73 -3.69 -13.62 -1.69
CA THR A 73 -3.73 -15.02 -2.15
C THR A 73 -4.51 -15.13 -3.46
N GLY A 74 -5.70 -14.54 -3.53
CA GLY A 74 -6.51 -14.51 -4.75
C GLY A 74 -5.72 -13.96 -5.94
N LYS A 75 -5.05 -12.82 -5.75
CA LYS A 75 -4.16 -12.23 -6.77
C LYS A 75 -3.05 -13.18 -7.18
N LEU A 76 -2.38 -13.87 -6.25
CA LEU A 76 -1.29 -14.80 -6.55
C LEU A 76 -1.73 -16.00 -7.40
N TYR A 77 -2.95 -16.50 -7.23
CA TYR A 77 -3.46 -17.64 -8.01
C TYR A 77 -4.11 -17.23 -9.34
N LEU A 78 -4.72 -16.04 -9.40
CA LEU A 78 -5.41 -15.55 -10.60
C LEU A 78 -4.47 -14.80 -11.56
N SER A 79 -3.30 -14.38 -11.09
CA SER A 79 -2.34 -13.63 -11.89
C SER A 79 -1.68 -14.46 -12.99
N THR A 80 -1.75 -13.92 -14.20
CA THR A 80 -1.08 -14.39 -15.40
C THR A 80 -0.29 -13.24 -16.04
N LYS A 81 0.61 -13.54 -16.96
CA LYS A 81 1.38 -12.51 -17.68
C LYS A 81 0.51 -11.48 -18.43
N LYS A 82 -0.73 -11.84 -18.80
CA LYS A 82 -1.63 -10.97 -19.57
C LYS A 82 -2.48 -10.04 -18.71
N ASN A 83 -2.90 -10.50 -17.53
CA ASN A 83 -3.85 -9.76 -16.67
C ASN A 83 -3.20 -9.13 -15.42
N GLN A 84 -1.88 -9.32 -15.19
CA GLN A 84 -1.19 -8.86 -13.98
C GLN A 84 -1.43 -7.39 -13.63
N ARG A 85 -1.47 -6.49 -14.63
CA ARG A 85 -1.70 -5.05 -14.39
C ARG A 85 -3.12 -4.77 -13.88
N TRP A 86 -4.12 -5.43 -14.47
CA TRP A 86 -5.51 -5.27 -14.07
C TRP A 86 -5.78 -5.91 -12.70
N LEU A 87 -5.20 -7.08 -12.44
CA LEU A 87 -5.28 -7.70 -11.12
C LEU A 87 -4.57 -6.89 -10.05
N PHE A 88 -3.50 -6.17 -10.37
CA PHE A 88 -2.91 -5.20 -9.46
C PHE A 88 -3.89 -4.08 -9.11
N VAL A 89 -4.64 -3.52 -10.07
CA VAL A 89 -5.66 -2.50 -9.78
C VAL A 89 -6.80 -3.07 -8.94
N ILE A 90 -7.34 -4.23 -9.32
CA ILE A 90 -8.45 -4.87 -8.61
C ILE A 90 -8.05 -5.16 -7.16
N ASP A 91 -6.85 -5.67 -6.94
CA ASP A 91 -6.27 -5.90 -5.62
C ASP A 91 -6.27 -4.63 -4.75
N GLN A 92 -5.75 -3.51 -5.27
CA GLN A 92 -5.74 -2.24 -4.55
C GLN A 92 -7.16 -1.73 -4.26
N LEU A 93 -8.09 -1.87 -5.20
CA LEU A 93 -9.48 -1.47 -5.01
C LEU A 93 -10.19 -2.33 -3.96
N LEU A 94 -9.92 -3.63 -3.91
CA LEU A 94 -10.49 -4.53 -2.90
C LEU A 94 -9.96 -4.19 -1.50
N HIS A 95 -8.67 -3.91 -1.35
CA HIS A 95 -8.10 -3.48 -0.07
C HIS A 95 -8.72 -2.14 0.40
N ILE A 96 -8.85 -1.16 -0.50
CA ILE A 96 -9.52 0.12 -0.20
C ILE A 96 -10.98 -0.10 0.18
N LEU A 97 -11.71 -0.97 -0.53
CA LEU A 97 -13.10 -1.30 -0.21
C LEU A 97 -13.23 -1.88 1.20
N VAL A 98 -12.35 -2.81 1.58
CA VAL A 98 -12.31 -3.35 2.95
C VAL A 98 -12.06 -2.23 3.97
N ILE A 99 -11.11 -1.33 3.72
CA ILE A 99 -10.82 -0.20 4.59
C ILE A 99 -12.06 0.68 4.77
N LEU A 100 -12.77 1.00 3.69
CA LEU A 100 -13.99 1.79 3.75
C LEU A 100 -15.07 1.12 4.59
N VAL A 101 -15.29 -0.18 4.38
CA VAL A 101 -16.27 -0.97 5.16
C VAL A 101 -15.89 -0.99 6.64
N LEU A 102 -14.65 -1.32 6.99
CA LEU A 102 -14.19 -1.38 8.38
C LEU A 102 -14.20 0.00 9.06
N ALA A 103 -13.96 1.08 8.33
CA ALA A 103 -14.04 2.41 8.89
C ALA A 103 -15.47 2.80 9.33
N THR A 104 -16.51 2.22 8.72
CA THR A 104 -17.90 2.45 9.15
C THR A 104 -18.23 1.80 10.49
N THR A 105 -17.49 0.76 10.91
CA THR A 105 -17.72 0.10 12.20
C THR A 105 -17.00 0.81 13.35
N ALA A 106 -16.14 1.79 13.04
CA ALA A 106 -15.28 2.47 14.00
C ALA A 106 -15.72 3.94 14.26
N THR A 107 -16.96 4.31 13.94
CA THR A 107 -17.46 5.70 13.94
C THR A 107 -17.40 6.40 15.31
N THR A 108 -17.20 5.66 16.39
CA THR A 108 -17.10 6.17 17.77
C THR A 108 -15.68 6.59 18.19
N ILE A 109 -14.67 6.40 17.33
CA ILE A 109 -13.31 6.85 17.63
C ILE A 109 -13.23 8.37 17.45
N ASN A 110 -13.32 9.10 18.55
CA ASN A 110 -13.01 10.52 18.60
C ASN A 110 -11.53 10.72 18.91
N PHE A 111 -10.75 11.05 17.88
CA PHE A 111 -9.42 11.62 18.08
C PHE A 111 -9.60 13.11 18.42
N ILE A 112 -9.50 13.47 19.69
CA ILE A 112 -9.56 14.88 20.09
C ILE A 112 -8.21 15.50 19.74
N VAL A 113 -8.13 16.15 18.58
CA VAL A 113 -7.02 17.01 18.20
C VAL A 113 -7.51 18.45 18.34
N ASN A 114 -7.11 19.11 19.43
CA ASN A 114 -7.59 20.46 19.78
C ASN A 114 -7.02 21.59 18.90
N ASP A 115 -6.11 21.27 17.98
CA ASP A 115 -5.42 22.26 17.15
C ASP A 115 -5.70 21.98 15.66
N ALA A 116 -6.23 23.00 14.99
CA ALA A 116 -6.55 22.96 13.57
C ALA A 116 -5.33 22.64 12.69
N VAL A 117 -4.11 23.01 13.13
CA VAL A 117 -2.86 22.69 12.42
C VAL A 117 -2.54 21.19 12.54
N LEU A 118 -2.70 20.62 13.74
CA LEU A 118 -2.48 19.18 13.95
C LEU A 118 -3.51 18.32 13.20
N ALA A 119 -4.73 18.81 13.02
CA ALA A 119 -5.76 18.12 12.22
C ALA A 119 -5.36 17.97 10.73
N LEU A 120 -4.53 18.87 10.20
CA LEU A 120 -4.04 18.82 8.81
C LEU A 120 -2.89 17.83 8.60
N LEU A 121 -2.23 17.36 9.66
CA LEU A 121 -1.06 16.48 9.54
C LEU A 121 -1.40 15.12 8.90
N TRP A 122 -2.53 14.53 9.26
CA TRP A 122 -2.93 13.22 8.71
C TRP A 122 -3.24 13.28 7.21
N PRO A 123 -4.08 14.21 6.71
CA PRO A 123 -4.25 14.41 5.27
C PRO A 123 -2.94 14.70 4.54
N LEU A 124 -2.09 15.58 5.09
CA LEU A 124 -0.81 15.93 4.48
C LEU A 124 0.11 14.70 4.35
N LEU A 125 0.22 13.90 5.41
CA LEU A 125 1.00 12.66 5.41
C LEU A 125 0.48 11.66 4.38
N LEU A 126 -0.84 11.50 4.28
CA LEU A 126 -1.47 10.66 3.26
C LEU A 126 -1.09 11.13 1.85
N CYS A 127 -1.18 12.43 1.56
CA CYS A 127 -0.81 13.01 0.26
C CYS A 127 0.67 12.74 -0.07
N ILE A 128 1.59 13.00 0.86
CA ILE A 128 3.03 12.77 0.65
C ILE A 128 3.31 11.28 0.38
N ILE A 129 2.74 10.39 1.19
CA ILE A 129 2.92 8.94 1.01
C ILE A 129 2.37 8.51 -0.34
N PHE A 130 1.16 8.95 -0.71
CA PHE A 130 0.48 8.58 -1.94
C PHE A 130 1.23 9.07 -3.20
N LEU A 131 1.63 10.33 -3.23
CA LEU A 131 2.31 10.94 -4.38
C LEU A 131 3.73 10.37 -4.58
N THR A 132 4.39 9.93 -3.51
CA THR A 132 5.72 9.35 -3.63
C THR A 132 5.68 7.92 -4.12
N SER A 133 5.18 6.97 -3.31
CA SER A 133 5.38 5.54 -3.56
C SER A 133 4.26 4.88 -4.39
N PRO A 134 2.97 4.96 -4.02
CA PRO A 134 1.87 4.44 -4.82
C PRO A 134 1.86 4.93 -6.26
N VAL A 135 1.92 6.24 -6.48
CA VAL A 135 1.92 6.80 -7.85
C VAL A 135 3.14 6.31 -8.65
N ALA A 136 4.34 6.30 -8.06
CA ALA A 136 5.53 5.79 -8.77
C ALA A 136 5.40 4.31 -9.17
N ILE A 137 4.84 3.48 -8.30
CA ILE A 137 4.64 2.04 -8.57
C ILE A 137 3.53 1.84 -9.62
N MET A 138 2.43 2.57 -9.54
CA MET A 138 1.38 2.54 -10.57
C MET A 138 1.94 2.93 -11.93
N LEU A 139 2.69 4.03 -12.01
CA LEU A 139 3.36 4.44 -13.25
C LEU A 139 4.30 3.34 -13.76
N LYS A 140 5.13 2.75 -12.89
CA LYS A 140 5.98 1.61 -13.25
C LYS A 140 5.16 0.47 -13.85
N VAL A 141 4.06 0.06 -13.22
CA VAL A 141 3.21 -1.06 -13.67
C VAL A 141 2.60 -0.79 -15.05
N PHE A 142 2.06 0.41 -15.29
CA PHE A 142 1.38 0.75 -16.54
C PHE A 142 2.32 1.13 -17.69
N PHE A 143 3.39 1.87 -17.39
CA PHE A 143 4.34 2.38 -18.38
C PHE A 143 5.52 1.43 -18.65
N THR A 144 5.48 0.18 -18.14
CA THR A 144 6.49 -0.88 -18.39
C THR A 144 6.83 -1.14 -19.87
N ARG A 145 6.02 -0.67 -20.83
CA ARG A 145 6.31 -0.78 -22.27
C ARG A 145 7.38 0.21 -22.76
N TRP A 146 7.55 1.33 -22.07
CA TRP A 146 8.54 2.36 -22.41
C TRP A 146 9.73 2.26 -21.46
N LYS A 147 10.52 1.19 -21.60
CA LYS A 147 11.81 1.12 -20.91
C LYS A 147 12.81 1.99 -21.65
N LEU A 148 13.03 3.19 -21.11
CA LEU A 148 14.15 4.03 -21.54
C LEU A 148 15.45 3.39 -21.06
N THR A 149 16.41 3.26 -21.96
CA THR A 149 17.78 2.85 -21.68
C THR A 149 18.59 4.01 -21.10
N GLU A 150 19.77 3.74 -20.55
CA GLU A 150 20.67 4.81 -20.11
C GLU A 150 21.00 5.76 -21.26
N ASP A 151 21.19 5.21 -22.47
CA ASP A 151 21.43 5.98 -23.70
C ASP A 151 20.25 6.90 -24.07
N ASP A 152 19.01 6.46 -23.86
CA ASP A 152 17.81 7.28 -24.14
C ASP A 152 17.66 8.47 -23.17
N THR A 153 18.18 8.34 -21.94
CA THR A 153 18.04 9.36 -20.88
C THR A 153 19.29 10.21 -20.66
N GLY A 154 20.46 9.75 -21.10
CA GLY A 154 21.76 10.34 -20.78
C GLY A 154 22.17 10.20 -19.30
N ILE A 155 21.45 9.39 -18.51
CA ILE A 155 21.71 9.19 -17.08
C ILE A 155 22.38 7.83 -16.87
N TYR A 156 23.69 7.84 -16.65
CA TYR A 156 24.50 6.62 -16.48
C TYR A 156 24.72 6.30 -15.00
N GLY A 157 24.60 5.02 -14.63
CA GLY A 157 24.99 4.52 -13.31
C GLY A 157 24.06 4.87 -12.14
N LEU A 158 23.01 5.68 -12.32
CA LEU A 158 22.01 5.96 -11.27
C LEU A 158 20.83 4.98 -11.32
N LYS A 159 20.91 3.94 -10.50
CA LYS A 159 19.82 2.97 -10.33
C LYS A 159 18.55 3.67 -9.82
N ASN A 160 17.47 3.54 -10.58
CA ASN A 160 16.15 4.13 -10.31
C ASN A 160 16.08 5.68 -10.39
N ALA A 161 16.97 6.37 -11.11
CA ALA A 161 16.95 7.83 -11.25
C ALA A 161 15.56 8.39 -11.60
N GLY A 162 14.89 7.82 -12.63
CA GLY A 162 13.55 8.26 -13.04
C GLY A 162 12.47 8.11 -11.97
N ARG A 163 12.60 7.14 -11.04
CA ARG A 163 11.69 7.03 -9.89
C ARG A 163 11.85 8.22 -8.96
N TRP A 164 13.08 8.61 -8.65
CA TRP A 164 13.39 9.72 -7.75
C TRP A 164 13.03 11.07 -8.36
N ILE A 165 13.40 11.31 -9.62
CA ILE A 165 13.04 12.54 -10.36
C ILE A 165 11.51 12.69 -10.37
N GLY A 166 10.78 11.67 -10.78
CA GLY A 166 9.32 11.75 -10.81
C GLY A 166 8.68 11.91 -9.42
N MET A 167 9.29 11.38 -8.35
CA MET A 167 8.82 11.64 -6.98
C MET A 167 8.98 13.12 -6.61
N ILE A 168 10.11 13.74 -6.95
CA ILE A 168 10.38 15.15 -6.68
C ILE A 168 9.45 16.04 -7.50
N GLU A 169 9.20 15.74 -8.79
CA GLU A 169 8.32 16.54 -9.65
C GLU A 169 6.85 16.57 -9.20
N ARG A 170 6.42 15.58 -8.41
CA ARG A 170 5.04 15.49 -7.92
C ARG A 170 4.81 16.15 -6.55
N LEU A 171 5.89 16.51 -5.85
CA LEU A 171 5.86 17.16 -4.54
C LEU A 171 6.09 18.66 -4.70
#